data_AF-A0A9P0D0K2-F1
#
_entry.id   AF-A0A9P0D0K2-F1
#
_cell.length_a   1.000
_cell.length_b   1.000
_cell.length_c   1.000
_cell.angle_alpha   90.00
_cell.angle_beta   90.00
_cell.angle_gamma   90.00
#
_symmetry.space_group_name_H-M   'P 1'
#
loop_
_entity.id
_entity.type
_entity.pdbx_description
1 polymer ?
#
loop_
_entity_poly.entity_id
_entity_poly.type
_entity_poly.pdbx_seq_one_letter_code
_entity_poly.pdbx_strand_id
1 'polypeptide(L)'
;MCIIVYLADRFDLSELMALGCDGTPTSTGAKGGIICIIESRLGRSLHWFVCQFHGNELPLQHLFQNLDGRTTGPETFSRSIGLLLQKSETFPLIKYKHIKIEVDLLSFDVKDLSTDQRYLLEIYHAVVNSVSPIELAN
;
A
#
# COMPACT_ATOMS: atom_id res chain seq x y z
N MET A 1 13.49 16.16 -13.43
CA MET A 1 13.52 15.50 -14.76
C MET A 1 12.16 14.85 -14.99
N CYS A 2 11.51 15.13 -16.12
CA CYS A 2 10.17 14.61 -16.42
C CYS A 2 10.25 13.11 -16.74
N ILE A 3 9.40 12.26 -16.14
CA ILE A 3 9.44 10.80 -16.36
C ILE A 3 9.28 10.42 -17.84
N ILE A 4 8.53 11.21 -18.61
CA ILE A 4 8.39 10.99 -20.05
C ILE A 4 9.68 11.23 -20.80
N VAL A 5 10.46 12.25 -20.42
CA VAL A 5 11.77 12.49 -21.04
C VAL A 5 12.72 11.34 -20.71
N TYR A 6 12.68 10.86 -19.47
CA TYR A 6 13.46 9.69 -19.05
C TYR A 6 13.10 8.42 -19.84
N LEU A 7 11.80 8.21 -20.11
CA LEU A 7 11.32 7.04 -20.86
C LEU A 7 11.63 7.16 -22.35
N ALA A 8 11.42 8.34 -22.95
CA ALA A 8 11.72 8.60 -24.37
C ALA A 8 13.21 8.44 -24.70
N ASP A 9 14.09 8.71 -23.73
CA ASP A 9 15.54 8.56 -23.89
C ASP A 9 15.98 7.08 -23.93
N ARG A 10 15.15 6.15 -23.41
CA ARG A 10 15.50 4.72 -23.28
C ARG A 10 14.64 3.76 -24.09
N PHE A 11 13.42 4.16 -24.40
CA PHE A 11 12.41 3.29 -24.99
C PHE A 11 11.66 4.01 -26.10
N ASP A 12 11.23 3.27 -27.11
CA ASP A 12 10.22 3.78 -28.03
C ASP A 12 8.87 3.87 -27.30
N LEU A 13 8.39 5.09 -27.10
CA LEU A 13 7.11 5.35 -26.47
C LEU A 13 5.93 4.84 -27.30
N SER A 14 6.11 4.58 -28.60
CA SER A 14 5.10 3.97 -29.45
C SER A 14 4.79 2.53 -29.03
N GLU A 15 5.80 1.80 -28.54
CA GLU A 15 5.71 0.40 -28.11
C GLU A 15 5.34 0.24 -26.62
N LEU A 16 5.25 1.32 -25.85
CA LEU A 16 4.92 1.26 -24.43
C LEU A 16 3.49 0.76 -24.22
N MET A 17 3.28 -0.51 -23.88
CA MET A 17 1.91 -1.06 -23.75
C MET A 17 1.33 -0.94 -22.35
N ALA A 18 2.19 -0.93 -21.33
CA ALA A 18 1.75 -1.02 -19.95
C ALA A 18 2.68 -0.29 -18.98
N LEU A 19 2.12 0.11 -17.83
CA LEU A 19 2.86 0.70 -16.71
C LEU A 19 2.51 -0.04 -15.42
N GLY A 20 3.55 -0.39 -14.66
CA GLY A 20 3.41 -0.90 -13.30
C GLY A 20 3.70 0.19 -12.28
N CYS A 21 2.87 0.31 -11.25
CA CYS A 21 3.08 1.25 -10.15
C CYS A 21 2.31 0.86 -8.88
N ASP A 22 2.63 1.55 -7.79
CA ASP A 22 1.86 1.45 -6.55
C ASP A 22 0.45 2.01 -6.71
N GLY A 23 -0.53 1.45 -5.99
CA GLY A 23 -1.92 1.91 -5.96
C GLY A 23 -2.16 3.22 -5.21
N THR A 24 -1.20 4.14 -5.20
CA THR A 24 -1.31 5.40 -4.48
C THR A 24 -2.01 6.47 -5.32
N PRO A 25 -2.64 7.48 -4.69
CA PRO A 25 -3.27 8.59 -5.42
C PRO A 25 -2.32 9.36 -6.35
N THR A 26 -1.02 9.42 -6.02
CA THR A 26 0.01 10.04 -6.87
C THR A 26 0.31 9.26 -8.14
N SER A 27 0.03 7.96 -8.15
CA SER A 27 0.27 7.09 -9.29
C SER A 27 -0.98 6.96 -10.16
N THR A 28 -2.12 6.64 -9.53
CA THR A 28 -3.38 6.28 -10.20
C THR A 28 -4.45 7.37 -10.18
N GLY A 29 -4.19 8.50 -9.52
CA GLY A 29 -5.17 9.57 -9.37
C GLY A 29 -5.62 10.16 -10.71
N ALA A 30 -6.93 10.34 -10.86
CA ALA A 30 -7.53 10.90 -12.07
C ALA A 30 -7.04 12.32 -12.43
N LYS A 31 -6.51 13.06 -11.46
CA LYS A 31 -5.89 14.37 -11.65
C LYS A 31 -4.49 14.35 -11.08
N GLY A 32 -3.49 14.56 -11.94
CA GLY A 32 -2.10 14.64 -11.53
C GLY A 32 -1.45 13.28 -11.22
N GLY A 33 -2.18 12.17 -11.33
CA GLY A 33 -1.61 10.83 -11.25
C GLY A 33 -0.64 10.59 -12.39
N ILE A 34 0.49 9.92 -12.11
CA ILE A 34 1.57 9.76 -13.09
C ILE A 34 1.10 9.03 -14.35
N ILE A 35 0.26 8.00 -14.21
CA ILE A 35 -0.25 7.25 -15.37
C ILE A 35 -1.15 8.15 -16.22
N CYS A 36 -2.08 8.87 -15.59
CA CYS A 36 -2.97 9.81 -16.29
C CYS A 36 -2.18 10.88 -17.05
N ILE A 37 -1.11 11.42 -16.45
CA ILE A 37 -0.21 12.36 -17.12
C ILE A 37 0.48 11.69 -18.32
N ILE A 38 0.94 10.45 -18.18
CA ILE A 38 1.62 9.74 -19.27
C ILE A 38 0.66 9.46 -20.43
N GLU A 39 -0.51 8.88 -20.16
CA GLU A 39 -1.53 8.61 -21.17
C GLU A 39 -1.96 9.88 -21.91
N SER A 40 -2.16 10.97 -21.18
CA SER A 40 -2.52 12.27 -21.77
C SER A 40 -1.46 12.79 -22.73
N ARG A 41 -0.17 12.59 -22.43
CA ARG A 41 0.93 12.99 -23.34
C ARG A 41 1.12 12.03 -24.51
N LEU A 42 0.87 10.74 -24.33
CA LEU A 42 0.93 9.74 -25.39
C LEU A 42 -0.29 9.78 -26.32
N GLY A 43 -1.40 10.37 -25.87
CA GLY A 43 -2.65 10.41 -26.62
C GLY A 43 -3.35 9.04 -26.72
N ARG A 44 -3.03 8.10 -25.83
CA ARG A 44 -3.62 6.75 -25.80
C ARG A 44 -3.61 6.17 -24.40
N SER A 45 -4.53 5.24 -24.16
CA SER A 45 -4.58 4.47 -22.93
C SER A 45 -3.49 3.40 -22.89
N LEU A 46 -3.00 3.13 -21.69
CA LEU A 46 -2.04 2.09 -21.36
C LEU A 46 -2.71 1.01 -20.51
N HIS A 47 -2.15 -0.20 -20.49
CA HIS A 47 -2.58 -1.19 -19.51
C HIS A 47 -1.94 -0.89 -18.14
N TRP A 48 -2.73 -0.95 -17.07
CA TRP A 48 -2.26 -0.58 -15.73
C TRP A 48 -2.01 -1.84 -14.89
N PHE A 49 -0.76 -2.05 -14.48
CA PHE A 49 -0.38 -3.06 -13.50
C PHE A 49 -0.23 -2.40 -12.13
N VAL A 50 -1.37 -2.14 -11.49
CA VAL A 50 -1.42 -1.43 -10.21
C VAL A 50 -1.36 -2.42 -9.04
N CYS A 51 -0.41 -2.22 -8.13
CA CYS A 51 -0.37 -2.94 -6.86
C CYS A 51 -1.62 -2.65 -6.03
N GLN A 52 -2.25 -3.71 -5.49
CA GLN A 52 -3.51 -3.62 -4.75
C GLN A 52 -3.32 -3.59 -3.24
N PHE A 53 -2.07 -3.57 -2.77
CA PHE A 53 -1.75 -3.54 -1.34
C PHE A 53 -2.48 -2.41 -0.60
N HIS A 54 -2.38 -1.17 -1.12
CA HIS A 54 -3.11 -0.01 -0.57
C HIS A 54 -4.63 -0.07 -0.79
N GLY A 55 -5.12 -0.92 -1.71
CA GLY A 55 -6.55 -1.14 -1.88
C GLY A 55 -7.22 -1.70 -0.62
N ASN A 56 -6.49 -2.52 0.15
CA ASN A 56 -6.98 -3.08 1.42
C ASN A 56 -7.08 -2.03 2.53
N GLU A 57 -6.33 -0.93 2.43
CA GLU A 57 -6.34 0.17 3.41
C GLU A 57 -7.53 1.13 3.20
N LEU A 58 -8.04 1.24 1.97
CA LEU A 58 -9.08 2.19 1.60
C LEU A 58 -10.35 2.08 2.45
N PRO A 59 -10.92 0.88 2.73
CA PRO A 59 -12.08 0.75 3.61
C PRO A 59 -11.83 1.26 5.04
N LEU A 60 -10.56 1.24 5.47
CA LEU A 60 -10.13 1.65 6.81
C LEU A 60 -9.53 3.06 6.82
N GLN A 61 -9.50 3.76 5.69
CA GLN A 61 -8.83 5.05 5.56
C GLN A 61 -9.33 6.07 6.60
N HIS A 62 -10.63 6.16 6.81
CA HIS A 62 -11.20 7.08 7.82
C HIS A 62 -10.84 6.67 9.25
N LEU A 63 -10.69 5.38 9.52
CA LEU A 63 -10.21 4.89 10.81
C LEU A 63 -8.75 5.33 11.03
N PHE A 64 -7.86 5.08 10.07
CA PHE A 64 -6.46 5.49 10.15
C PHE A 64 -6.31 7.01 10.26
N GLN A 65 -7.06 7.79 9.49
CA GLN A 65 -7.06 9.26 9.63
C GLN A 65 -7.47 9.73 11.03
N ASN A 66 -8.37 9.01 11.71
CA ASN A 66 -8.75 9.33 13.08
C ASN A 66 -7.70 8.91 14.11
N LEU A 67 -7.07 7.74 13.93
CA LEU A 67 -6.07 7.18 14.86
C LEU A 67 -4.68 7.82 14.70
N ASP A 68 -4.20 7.91 13.46
CA ASP A 68 -2.84 8.33 13.10
C ASP A 68 -2.78 9.81 12.74
N GLY A 69 -3.94 10.36 12.35
CA GLY A 69 -4.07 11.72 11.88
C GLY A 69 -3.89 11.82 10.38
N ARG A 70 -4.15 13.02 9.85
CA ARG A 70 -3.85 13.28 8.44
C ARG A 70 -2.34 13.26 8.25
N THR A 71 -1.85 12.41 7.36
CA THR A 71 -0.46 12.40 6.94
C THR A 71 -0.28 13.37 5.76
N THR A 72 0.79 14.17 5.80
CA THR A 72 1.23 15.03 4.69
C THR A 72 2.51 14.51 4.03
N GLY A 73 3.04 13.41 4.54
CA GLY A 73 4.30 12.78 4.18
C GLY A 73 4.54 11.52 5.01
N PRO A 74 5.60 10.75 4.70
CA PRO A 74 5.82 9.40 5.22
C PRO A 74 5.93 9.32 6.75
N GLU A 75 6.50 10.35 7.37
CA GLU A 75 6.74 10.39 8.81
C GLU A 75 5.84 11.39 9.54
N THR A 76 4.94 12.08 8.85
CA THR A 76 4.14 13.14 9.46
C THR A 76 2.84 12.59 9.99
N PHE A 77 2.75 12.42 11.30
CA PHE A 77 1.53 12.04 12.01
C PHE A 77 1.04 13.18 12.88
N SER A 78 -0.27 13.27 13.13
CA SER A 78 -0.87 14.38 13.88
C SER A 78 -1.72 13.96 15.06
N ARG A 79 -2.02 12.65 15.20
CA ARG A 79 -2.78 12.10 16.32
C ARG A 79 -1.88 11.27 17.22
N SER A 80 -2.35 11.01 18.44
CA SER A 80 -1.56 10.39 19.50
C SER A 80 -0.98 9.03 19.11
N ILE A 81 -1.73 8.17 18.42
CA ILE A 81 -1.24 6.86 17.99
C ILE A 81 -0.19 7.02 16.90
N GLY A 82 -0.46 7.84 15.88
CA GLY A 82 0.50 8.11 14.82
C GLY A 82 1.81 8.72 15.33
N LEU A 83 1.75 9.61 16.33
CA LEU A 83 2.95 10.16 16.97
C LEU A 83 3.76 9.09 17.74
N LEU A 84 3.10 8.06 18.29
CA LEU A 84 3.80 6.92 18.88
C LEU A 84 4.47 6.06 17.80
N LEU A 85 3.85 5.92 16.61
CA LEU A 85 4.41 5.14 15.51
C LEU A 85 5.78 5.65 15.03
N GLN A 86 6.02 6.97 15.09
CA GLN A 86 7.32 7.58 14.74
C GLN A 86 8.50 7.03 15.55
N LYS A 87 8.25 6.46 16.73
CA LYS A 87 9.28 5.92 17.62
C LYS A 87 9.12 4.41 17.84
N SER A 88 8.27 3.77 17.03
CA SER A 88 7.85 2.37 17.24
C SER A 88 9.01 1.39 17.25
N GLU A 89 10.01 1.60 16.40
CA GLU A 89 11.23 0.78 16.31
C GLU A 89 12.04 0.74 17.61
N THR A 90 11.90 1.76 18.46
CA THR A 90 12.62 1.86 19.74
C THR A 90 11.84 1.26 20.91
N PHE A 91 10.57 0.91 20.71
CA PHE A 91 9.75 0.39 21.79
C PHE A 91 10.05 -1.08 22.08
N PRO A 92 10.11 -1.47 23.36
CA PRO A 92 10.24 -2.89 23.72
C PRO A 92 8.98 -3.65 23.30
N LEU A 93 9.15 -4.91 22.87
CA LEU A 93 8.03 -5.81 22.65
C LEU A 93 7.32 -6.08 23.98
N ILE A 94 6.08 -5.63 24.08
CA ILE A 94 5.23 -5.84 25.26
C ILE A 94 4.19 -6.93 24.99
N LYS A 95 3.91 -7.74 26.02
CA LYS A 95 2.75 -8.64 25.97
C LYS A 95 1.48 -7.80 26.03
N TYR A 96 0.58 -8.01 25.08
CA TYR A 96 -0.71 -7.32 25.04
C TYR A 96 -1.85 -8.33 25.19
N LYS A 97 -3.02 -7.85 25.60
CA LYS A 97 -4.21 -8.69 25.67
C LYS A 97 -4.81 -8.80 24.27
N HIS A 98 -4.84 -10.00 23.72
CA HIS A 98 -5.48 -10.26 22.44
C HIS A 98 -6.97 -9.88 22.48
N ILE A 99 -7.39 -9.11 21.48
CA ILE A 99 -8.82 -8.95 21.19
C ILE A 99 -9.24 -10.26 20.52
N LYS A 100 -10.19 -10.98 21.13
CA LYS A 100 -10.79 -12.15 20.48
C LYS A 100 -11.62 -11.65 19.31
N ILE A 101 -11.12 -11.91 18.11
CA ILE A 101 -11.84 -11.64 16.87
C ILE A 101 -12.45 -12.97 16.45
N GLU A 102 -13.78 -13.09 16.57
CA GLU A 102 -14.55 -14.18 15.95
C GLU A 102 -14.86 -13.77 14.52
N VAL A 103 -13.84 -13.74 13.67
CA VAL A 103 -14.04 -13.60 12.23
C VAL A 103 -13.68 -14.94 11.62
N ASP A 104 -14.64 -15.54 10.94
CA ASP A 104 -14.41 -16.70 10.09
C ASP A 104 -13.68 -16.25 8.82
N LEU A 105 -12.41 -15.88 8.98
CA LEU A 105 -11.51 -15.44 7.91
C LEU A 105 -11.22 -16.57 6.91
N LEU A 106 -11.85 -17.73 7.02
CA LEU A 106 -11.48 -18.94 6.29
C LEU A 106 -12.55 -19.42 5.32
N SER A 107 -13.54 -18.58 5.01
CA SER A 107 -14.51 -18.91 3.95
C SER A 107 -13.92 -18.80 2.53
N PHE A 108 -12.65 -18.41 2.38
CA PHE A 108 -11.96 -18.26 1.10
C PHE A 108 -10.75 -19.19 0.99
N ASP A 109 -10.47 -19.71 -0.21
CA ASP A 109 -9.27 -20.49 -0.47
C ASP A 109 -8.06 -19.54 -0.50
N VAL A 110 -7.04 -19.84 0.31
CA VAL A 110 -5.79 -19.06 0.36
C VAL A 110 -5.12 -19.00 -1.03
N LYS A 111 -5.37 -19.97 -1.90
CA LYS A 111 -4.88 -19.99 -3.29
C LYS A 111 -5.49 -18.92 -4.18
N ASP A 112 -6.69 -18.44 -3.82
CA ASP A 112 -7.38 -17.38 -4.57
C ASP A 112 -6.89 -15.98 -4.17
N LEU A 113 -6.06 -15.88 -3.12
CA LEU A 113 -5.48 -14.61 -2.68
C LEU A 113 -4.35 -14.17 -3.60
N SER A 114 -4.38 -12.89 -3.96
CA SER A 114 -3.21 -12.22 -4.53
C SER A 114 -2.02 -12.22 -3.57
N THR A 115 -0.82 -11.96 -4.08
CA THR A 115 0.39 -11.83 -3.25
C THR A 115 0.20 -10.81 -2.12
N ASP A 116 -0.38 -9.66 -2.42
CA ASP A 116 -0.64 -8.57 -1.45
C ASP A 116 -1.62 -9.02 -0.35
N GLN A 117 -2.69 -9.73 -0.71
CA GLN A 117 -3.67 -10.24 0.25
C GLN A 117 -3.12 -11.38 1.11
N ARG A 118 -2.27 -12.24 0.53
CA ARG A 118 -1.58 -13.29 1.27
C ARG A 118 -0.62 -12.68 2.29
N TYR A 119 0.15 -11.67 1.90
CA TYR A 119 1.03 -10.96 2.84
C TYR A 119 0.24 -10.32 3.99
N LEU A 120 -0.92 -9.70 3.71
CA LEU A 120 -1.80 -9.17 4.75
C LEU A 120 -2.34 -10.27 5.70
N LEU A 121 -2.68 -11.45 5.17
CA LEU A 121 -3.11 -12.60 5.96
C LEU A 121 -1.98 -13.10 6.87
N GLU A 122 -0.73 -13.11 6.38
CA GLU A 122 0.43 -13.49 7.18
C GLU A 122 0.70 -12.47 8.31
N ILE A 123 0.57 -11.16 8.04
CA ILE A 123 0.63 -10.11 9.09
C ILE A 123 -0.46 -10.35 10.14
N TYR A 124 -1.69 -10.63 9.70
CA TYR A 124 -2.79 -10.95 10.62
C TYR A 124 -2.44 -12.14 11.53
N HIS A 125 -1.94 -13.23 10.97
CA HIS A 125 -1.54 -14.40 11.74
C HIS A 125 -0.38 -14.12 12.70
N ALA A 126 0.60 -13.32 12.29
CA ALA A 126 1.72 -12.89 13.13
C ALA A 126 1.21 -12.11 14.35
N VAL A 127 0.31 -11.16 14.14
CA VAL A 127 -0.34 -10.41 15.22
C VAL A 127 -1.12 -11.37 16.12
N VAL A 128 -2.07 -12.16 15.60
CA VAL A 128 -2.93 -13.04 16.42
C VAL A 128 -2.11 -14.01 17.28
N ASN A 129 -1.01 -14.54 16.76
CA ASN A 129 -0.17 -15.50 17.46
C ASN A 129 0.99 -14.85 18.24
N SER A 130 1.10 -13.52 18.27
CA SER A 130 2.20 -12.78 18.90
C SER A 130 3.59 -13.21 18.42
N VAL A 131 3.74 -13.42 17.11
CA VAL A 131 5.00 -13.80 16.46
C VAL A 131 5.46 -12.65 15.58
N SER A 132 6.78 -12.46 15.45
CA SER A 132 7.36 -11.48 14.52
C SER A 132 8.34 -12.20 13.58
N PRO A 133 7.84 -12.89 12.54
CA PRO A 133 8.69 -13.56 11.56
C PRO A 133 9.59 -12.55 10.84
N ILE A 134 10.88 -12.86 10.72
CA ILE A 134 11.85 -12.03 9.97
C ILE A 134 11.41 -11.89 8.50
N GLU A 135 10.78 -12.93 7.96
CA GLU A 135 10.31 -12.99 6.57
C GLU A 135 9.19 -11.98 6.25
N LEU A 136 8.52 -11.42 7.27
CA LEU A 136 7.51 -10.38 7.08
C LEU A 136 8.08 -8.95 7.07
N ALA A 137 9.36 -8.78 7.41
CA ALA A 137 10.02 -7.48 7.49
C ALA A 137 10.68 -7.02 6.18
N ASN A 138 10.27 -7.60 5.04
CA ASN A 138 10.82 -7.30 3.71
C ASN A 138 10.59 -5.86 3.26
#